data_AF-A0A3D5K4U6-F1
#
_entry.id   AF-A0A3D5K4U6-F1
#
_cell.length_a   1.000
_cell.length_b   1.000
_cell.length_c   1.000
_cell.angle_alpha   90.00
_cell.angle_beta   90.00
_cell.angle_gamma   90.00
#
_symmetry.space_group_name_H-M   'P 1'
#
loop_
_entity.id
_entity.type
_entity.pdbx_description
1 polymer ?
#
loop_
_entity_poly.entity_id
_entity_poly.type
_entity_poly.pdbx_seq_one_letter_code
_entity_poly.pdbx_strand_id
1 'polypeptide(L)' 'MYVEYPVSRPRRLRRTAALRRLVAETRLSVDDLVAPLFVREGIDDPQPVASLPGVVQHTRASLCSEVAA' A
#
# COMPACT_ATOMS: atom_id res chain seq x y z
N MET A 1 -19.59 14.16 27.39
CA MET A 1 -20.93 14.16 26.75
C MET A 1 -21.21 12.76 26.25
N TYR A 2 -22.00 11.98 26.99
CA TYR A 2 -22.42 10.65 26.57
C TYR A 2 -23.86 10.71 26.08
N VAL A 3 -24.09 10.34 24.82
CA VAL A 3 -25.43 10.16 24.27
C VAL A 3 -25.71 8.66 24.32
N GLU A 4 -26.72 8.27 25.09
CA GLU A 4 -27.02 6.86 25.33
C GLU A 4 -27.69 6.19 24.14
N TYR A 5 -27.56 4.87 24.08
CA TYR A 5 -28.44 4.05 23.26
C TYR A 5 -29.88 4.15 23.82
N PRO A 6 -30.93 4.31 22.99
CA PRO A 6 -30.98 4.14 21.54
C PRO A 6 -30.76 5.41 20.71
N VAL A 7 -30.49 6.55 21.35
CA VAL A 7 -30.39 7.87 20.71
C VAL A 7 -29.12 7.94 19.85
N SER A 8 -27.98 7.55 20.41
CA SER A 8 -26.75 7.34 19.62
C SER A 8 -26.61 5.88 19.21
N ARG A 9 -26.45 5.65 17.91
CA ARG A 9 -26.24 4.32 17.33
C ARG A 9 -25.06 4.35 16.37
N PRO A 10 -23.83 4.19 16.87
CA PRO A 10 -22.61 4.24 16.05
C PRO A 10 -22.63 3.29 14.84
N ARG A 11 -23.38 2.18 14.94
CA ARG A 11 -23.57 1.22 13.84
C ARG A 11 -24.28 1.80 12.62
N ARG A 12 -25.04 2.91 12.75
CA ARG A 12 -25.73 3.56 11.61
C ARG A 12 -24.78 4.02 10.52
N LEU A 13 -23.63 4.59 10.90
CA LEU A 13 -22.60 5.02 9.96
C LEU A 13 -21.90 3.84 9.25
N ARG A 14 -22.02 2.63 9.80
CA ARG A 14 -21.39 1.41 9.25
C ARG A 14 -22.30 0.61 8.31
N ARG A 15 -23.55 1.03 8.11
CA ARG A 15 -24.61 0.23 7.44
C ARG A 15 -24.33 -0.05 5.96
N THR A 16 -23.80 0.91 5.22
CA THR A 16 -23.57 0.78 3.77
C THR A 16 -22.14 1.16 3.40
N ALA A 17 -21.66 0.67 2.26
CA ALA A 17 -20.35 1.03 1.74
C ALA A 17 -20.23 2.54 1.44
N ALA A 18 -21.33 3.18 1.00
CA ALA A 18 -21.37 4.61 0.75
C ALA A 18 -21.24 5.43 2.04
N LEU A 19 -21.98 5.06 3.11
CA LEU A 19 -21.89 5.75 4.40
C LEU A 19 -20.50 5.61 5.02
N ARG A 20 -19.91 4.42 4.99
CA ARG A 20 -18.54 4.20 5.50
C ARG A 20 -17.51 5.04 4.76
N ARG A 21 -17.62 5.17 3.43
CA ARG A 21 -16.73 6.03 2.63
C ARG A 21 -16.92 7.51 2.93
N LEU A 22 -18.16 7.96 3.14
CA LEU A 22 -18.46 9.36 3.46
C LEU A 22 -17.81 9.81 4.76
N VAL A 23 -17.80 8.94 5.78
CA VAL A 23 -17.26 9.27 7.12
C VAL A 23 -15.84 8.76 7.37
N ALA A 24 -15.17 8.19 6.37
CA ALA A 24 -13.81 7.68 6.53
C ALA A 24 -12.83 8.83 6.79
N GLU A 25 -12.10 8.76 7.89
CA GLU A 25 -11.07 9.74 8.27
C GLU A 25 -9.77 9.53 7.50
N THR A 26 -9.41 8.28 7.21
CA THR A 26 -8.18 7.90 6.52
C THR A 26 -8.47 7.49 5.08
N ARG A 27 -7.64 7.98 4.16
CA ARG A 27 -7.56 7.53 2.77
C ARG A 27 -6.11 7.22 2.45
N LEU A 28 -5.89 6.19 1.64
CA LEU A 28 -4.58 5.85 1.09
C LEU A 28 -4.64 6.06 -0.42
N SER A 29 -3.65 6.73 -0.96
CA SER A 29 -3.46 6.99 -2.38
C SER A 29 -2.09 6.48 -2.83
N VAL A 30 -1.87 6.42 -4.14
CA VAL A 30 -0.55 6.05 -4.69
C VAL A 30 0.51 7.08 -4.31
N ASP A 31 0.11 8.34 -4.13
CA ASP A 31 1.00 9.44 -3.75
C ASP A 31 1.57 9.28 -2.32
N ASP A 32 0.98 8.40 -1.50
CA ASP A 32 1.45 8.09 -0.15
C ASP A 32 2.51 6.96 -0.12
N LEU A 33 2.82 6.35 -1.28
CA LEU A 33 3.65 5.16 -1.38
C LEU A 33 5.08 5.47 -1.87
N VAL A 34 6.06 4.81 -1.25
CA VAL A 34 7.46 4.78 -1.70
C VAL A 34 7.90 3.33 -1.85
N ALA A 35 8.33 2.95 -3.05
CA ALA A 35 8.77 1.59 -3.37
C ALA A 35 10.31 1.49 -3.31
N PRO A 36 10.89 0.76 -2.34
CA PRO A 36 12.33 0.50 -2.32
C PRO A 36 12.70 -0.56 -3.35
N LEU A 37 13.70 -0.26 -4.19
CA LEU A 37 14.28 -1.18 -5.17
C LEU A 37 15.75 -1.44 -4.84
N PHE A 38 16.18 -2.70 -4.96
CA PHE A 38 17.54 -3.12 -4.61
C PHE A 38 18.39 -3.24 -5.88
N VAL A 39 19.60 -2.69 -5.85
CA VAL A 39 20.57 -2.79 -6.95
C VAL A 39 21.79 -3.55 -6.45
N ARG A 40 22.33 -4.45 -7.27
CA ARG A 40 23.55 -5.18 -6.97
C ARG A 40 24.52 -5.12 -8.14
N GLU A 41 25.79 -4.88 -7.83
CA GLU A 41 26.87 -4.90 -8.81
C GLU A 41 27.31 -6.34 -9.11
N GLY A 42 27.79 -6.56 -10.34
CA GLY A 42 28.36 -7.84 -10.76
C GLY A 42 27.36 -8.96 -11.01
N ILE A 43 26.07 -8.63 -11.21
CA ILE A 43 25.06 -9.57 -11.70
C ILE A 43 24.68 -9.20 -13.13
N ASP A 44 24.42 -10.19 -13.96
CA ASP A 44 24.00 -9.99 -15.36
C ASP A 44 22.47 -9.96 -15.52
N ASP A 45 21.75 -10.54 -14.55
CA ASP A 45 20.28 -10.65 -14.53
C ASP A 45 19.74 -10.48 -13.11
N PRO A 46 18.46 -10.04 -12.94
CA PRO A 46 17.84 -9.87 -11.63
C PRO A 46 17.92 -11.13 -10.77
N GLN A 47 18.36 -10.98 -9.52
CA GLN A 47 18.52 -12.10 -8.59
C GLN A 47 17.49 -12.03 -7.46
N PRO A 48 16.77 -13.12 -7.15
CA PRO A 48 15.82 -13.11 -6.04
C PRO A 48 16.53 -12.93 -4.69
N VAL A 49 15.92 -12.14 -3.80
CA VAL A 49 16.33 -12.06 -2.41
C VAL A 49 15.61 -13.17 -1.65
N ALA A 50 16.33 -14.24 -1.29
CA ALA A 50 15.72 -15.45 -0.72
C ALA A 50 14.84 -15.19 0.52
N SER A 51 15.19 -14.21 1.35
CA SER A 51 14.42 -13.81 2.54
C SER A 51 13.24 -12.87 2.25
N LEU A 52 13.15 -12.31 1.04
CA LEU A 52 12.10 -11.38 0.62
C LEU A 52 11.41 -11.92 -0.65
N PRO A 53 10.42 -12.82 -0.50
CA PRO A 53 9.68 -13.36 -1.64
C PRO A 53 9.05 -12.26 -2.49
N GLY A 54 9.22 -12.35 -3.81
CA GLY A 54 8.73 -11.35 -4.76
C GLY A 54 9.65 -10.13 -4.94
N VAL A 55 10.74 -10.02 -4.18
CA VAL A 55 11.74 -8.96 -4.30
C VAL A 55 13.00 -9.49 -4.97
N VAL A 56 13.55 -8.70 -5.89
CA VAL A 56 14.80 -9.01 -6.58
C VAL A 56 15.83 -7.90 -6.40
N GLN A 57 17.10 -8.25 -6.60
CA GLN A 57 18.22 -7.34 -6.79
C GLN A 57 18.37 -7.12 -8.29
N HIS A 58 18.19 -5.88 -8.73
CA HIS A 58 18.25 -5.49 -10.14
C HIS A 58 19.68 -5.20 -10.59
N THR A 59 19.90 -5.36 -11.91
CA THR A 59 20.96 -4.64 -12.61
C THR A 59 20.52 -3.18 -12.80
N ARG A 60 21.44 -2.30 -13.19
CA ARG A 60 21.06 -0.92 -13.56
C ARG A 60 20.06 -0.88 -14.72
N ALA A 61 20.21 -1.76 -15.70
CA ALA A 61 19.32 -1.82 -16.86
C ALA A 61 17.92 -2.31 -16.48
N SER A 62 17.83 -3.41 -15.71
CA SER A 62 16.54 -3.95 -15.30
C SER A 62 15.81 -3.03 -14.31
N LEU A 63 16.53 -2.25 -13.50
CA LEU A 63 15.95 -1.21 -12.65
C LEU A 63 15.23 -0.14 -13.49
N CYS A 64 15.87 0.36 -14.54
CA CYS A 64 15.25 1.37 -15.41
C CYS A 64 13.98 0.84 -16.09
N SER A 65 14.00 -0.42 -16.53
CA SER A 65 12.81 -1.07 -17.09
C SER A 65 11.67 -1.22 -16.09
N GLU A 66 11.99 -1.56 -14.83
CA GLU A 66 11.00 -1.71 -13.75
C GLU A 66 10.31 -0.37 -13.42
N VAL A 67 11.07 0.71 -13.32
CA VAL A 67 10.54 2.05 -12.99
C VAL A 67 9.71 2.65 -14.13
N ALA A 68 9.97 2.25 -15.37
CA ALA A 68 9.27 2.75 -16.55
C ALA A 68 7.92 2.04 -16.81
N ALA A 69 7.67 0.89 -16.17
CA ALA A 69 6.45 0.12 -16.29
C ALA A 69 5.31 0.72 -15.45
#